data_AF-A0A970TA90-F1
#
_entry.id   AF-A0A970TA90-F1
#
_cell.length_a   1.000
_cell.length_b   1.000
_cell.length_c   1.000
_cell.angle_alpha   90.00
_cell.angle_beta   90.00
_cell.angle_gamma   90.00
#
_symmetry.space_group_name_H-M   'P 1'
#
loop_
_entity.id
_entity.type
_entity.pdbx_description
1 polymer ?
#
loop_
_entity_poly.entity_id
_entity_poly.type
_entity_poly.pdbx_seq_one_letter_code
_entity_poly.pdbx_strand_id
1 'polypeptide(L)' 'MQTINNYIDENKERFLDELFGLLRIPSISSVKSHKPDMYRAAEYWKDLLLSSGADKAEIYETDGNP' A
#
# COMPACT_ATOMS: atom_id res chain seq x y z
N MET A 1 -11.08 0.59 -24.44
CA MET A 1 -11.51 -0.43 -23.46
C MET A 1 -10.72 -1.73 -23.59
N GLN A 2 -10.57 -2.30 -24.79
CA GLN A 2 -9.82 -3.56 -24.97
C GLN A 2 -8.35 -3.48 -24.49
N THR A 3 -7.64 -2.39 -24.76
CA THR A 3 -6.27 -2.18 -24.29
C THR A 3 -6.14 -2.13 -22.76
N ILE A 4 -7.13 -1.55 -22.07
CA ILE A 4 -7.12 -1.43 -20.59
C ILE A 4 -7.38 -2.81 -19.98
N ASN A 5 -8.37 -3.55 -20.50
CA ASN A 5 -8.68 -4.89 -20.02
C ASN A 5 -7.49 -5.84 -20.20
N ASN A 6 -6.81 -5.81 -21.36
CA ASN A 6 -5.61 -6.61 -21.59
C ASN A 6 -4.50 -6.26 -20.59
N TYR A 7 -4.24 -4.98 -20.34
CA TYR A 7 -3.26 -4.56 -19.34
C TYR A 7 -3.61 -5.06 -17.95
N ILE A 8 -4.89 -4.99 -17.57
CA ILE A 8 -5.36 -5.50 -16.27
C ILE A 8 -5.13 -7.01 -16.17
N ASP A 9 -5.49 -7.76 -17.21
CA ASP A 9 -5.34 -9.22 -17.24
C ASP A 9 -3.86 -9.64 -17.21
N GLU A 10 -3.00 -8.95 -17.97
CA GLU A 10 -1.55 -9.19 -18.01
C GLU A 10 -0.85 -8.87 -16.68
N ASN A 11 -1.37 -7.91 -15.90
CA ASN A 11 -0.78 -7.48 -14.63
C ASN A 11 -1.50 -8.01 -13.39
N LYS A 12 -2.53 -8.85 -13.58
CA LYS A 12 -3.43 -9.29 -12.50
C LYS A 12 -2.69 -9.92 -11.32
N GLU A 13 -1.71 -10.78 -11.59
CA GLU A 13 -0.93 -11.45 -10.53
C GLU A 13 -0.15 -10.42 -9.69
N ARG A 14 0.51 -9.46 -10.35
CA ARG A 14 1.20 -8.36 -9.68
C ARG A 14 0.26 -7.56 -8.78
N PHE A 15 -0.94 -7.20 -9.27
CA PHE A 15 -1.91 -6.45 -8.46
C PHE A 15 -2.38 -7.23 -7.23
N LEU A 16 -2.59 -8.55 -7.39
CA LEU A 16 -2.96 -9.41 -6.27
C LEU A 16 -1.82 -9.52 -5.26
N ASP A 17 -0.58 -9.67 -5.71
CA ASP A 17 0.58 -9.72 -4.83
C ASP A 17 0.80 -8.40 -4.08
N GLU A 18 0.66 -7.27 -4.76
CA GLU A 18 0.72 -5.93 -4.16
C GLU A 18 -0.36 -5.77 -3.06
N LEU A 19 -1.60 -6.18 -3.36
CA LEU A 19 -2.72 -6.16 -2.40
C LEU A 19 -2.47 -7.10 -1.22
N PHE A 20 -2.05 -8.34 -1.47
CA PHE A 20 -1.81 -9.31 -0.41
C PHE A 20 -0.59 -8.94 0.44
N GLY A 21 0.43 -8.28 -0.13
CA GLY A 21 1.54 -7.72 0.62
C GLY A 21 1.05 -6.72 1.67
N LEU A 22 0.13 -5.82 1.28
CA LEU A 22 -0.48 -4.86 2.19
C LEU A 22 -1.37 -5.56 3.25
N LEU A 23 -2.26 -6.46 2.83
CA LEU A 23 -3.21 -7.15 3.75
C LEU A 23 -2.52 -8.04 4.79
N ARG A 24 -1.29 -8.49 4.53
CA ARG A 24 -0.48 -9.26 5.50
C ARG A 24 0.07 -8.39 6.63
N ILE A 25 0.05 -7.05 6.50
CA ILE A 25 0.47 -6.14 7.56
C ILE A 25 -0.72 -5.97 8.53
N PRO A 26 -0.60 -6.37 9.81
CA PRO A 26 -1.70 -6.27 10.76
C PRO A 26 -1.81 -4.86 11.33
N SER A 27 -2.02 -3.87 10.46
CA SER A 27 -2.11 -2.44 10.80
C SER A 27 -3.48 -2.11 11.42
N ILE A 28 -3.70 -2.56 12.67
CA ILE A 28 -4.96 -2.39 13.41
C ILE A 28 -4.89 -1.13 14.27
N SER A 29 -5.51 -0.05 13.81
CA SER A 29 -5.39 1.30 14.42
C SER A 29 -5.93 1.40 15.85
N SER A 30 -6.89 0.56 16.25
CA SER A 30 -7.48 0.55 17.58
C SER A 30 -6.66 -0.21 18.62
N VAL A 31 -5.62 -0.94 18.20
CA VAL A 31 -4.80 -1.78 19.08
C VAL A 31 -3.40 -1.17 19.20
N LYS A 32 -3.10 -0.63 20.38
CA LYS A 32 -1.85 0.12 20.63
C LYS A 32 -0.57 -0.65 20.27
N SER A 33 -0.54 -1.97 20.46
CA SER A 33 0.63 -2.81 20.11
C SER A 33 0.90 -2.90 18.61
N HIS A 34 -0.09 -2.61 17.75
CA HIS A 34 0.05 -2.57 16.29
C HIS A 34 0.45 -1.20 15.75
N LYS A 35 0.79 -0.24 16.62
CA LYS A 35 1.35 1.05 16.21
C LYS A 35 2.54 0.91 15.24
N PRO A 36 3.53 0.01 15.44
CA PRO A 36 4.59 -0.21 14.46
C PRO A 36 4.07 -0.73 13.10
N ASP A 37 3.02 -1.55 13.10
CA ASP A 37 2.44 -2.08 11.86
C ASP A 37 1.70 -1.00 11.07
N MET A 38 1.16 0.04 11.73
CA MET A 38 0.63 1.22 11.04
C MET A 38 1.70 1.92 10.21
N TYR A 39 2.90 2.12 10.77
CA TYR A 39 4.03 2.71 10.04
C TYR A 39 4.50 1.79 8.89
N ARG A 40 4.55 0.47 9.12
CA ARG A 40 4.90 -0.49 8.07
C ARG A 40 3.92 -0.44 6.90
N ALA A 41 2.62 -0.32 7.16
CA ALA A 41 1.61 -0.16 6.11
C ALA A 41 1.75 1.19 5.39
N ALA A 42 2.04 2.27 6.10
CA ALA A 42 2.28 3.58 5.50
C ALA A 42 3.51 3.59 4.58
N GLU A 43 4.63 2.99 5.00
CA GLU A 43 5.82 2.84 4.14
C GLU A 43 5.54 1.95 2.93
N TYR A 44 4.81 0.85 3.11
CA TYR A 44 4.42 -0.01 1.99
C TYR A 44 3.59 0.76 0.95
N TRP A 45 2.65 1.59 1.38
CA TRP A 45 1.87 2.45 0.49
C TRP A 45 2.74 3.46 -0.25
N LYS A 46 3.64 4.12 0.45
CA LYS A 46 4.56 5.10 -0.14
C LYS A 46 5.42 4.44 -1.24
N ASP A 47 5.99 3.28 -0.96
CA ASP A 47 6.81 2.53 -1.93
C ASP A 47 5.98 2.07 -3.13
N LEU A 48 4.75 1.58 -2.90
CA LEU A 48 3.84 1.16 -3.97
C LEU A 48 3.46 2.34 -4.89
N LEU A 49 3.18 3.52 -4.32
CA LEU A 49 2.83 4.71 -5.08
C LEU A 49 4.00 5.20 -5.92
N LEU A 50 5.20 5.30 -5.34
CA LEU A 50 6.41 5.74 -6.05
C LEU A 50 6.79 4.77 -7.17
N SER A 51 6.78 3.46 -6.90
CA SER A 51 7.09 2.44 -7.92
C SER A 51 6.04 2.35 -9.03
N SER A 52 4.80 2.75 -8.74
CA SER A 52 3.73 2.86 -9.75
C SER A 52 3.80 4.14 -10.60
N GLY A 53 4.80 5.00 -10.36
CA GLY A 53 5.06 6.19 -11.17
C GLY A 53 4.51 7.49 -10.58
N ALA A 54 4.12 7.53 -9.31
CA ALA A 54 3.85 8.79 -8.64
C ALA A 54 5.14 9.60 -8.46
N ASP A 55 5.11 10.90 -8.76
CA ASP A 55 6.28 11.77 -8.60
C ASP A 55 6.68 11.98 -7.14
N LYS A 56 5.71 11.87 -6.22
CA LYS A 56 5.91 12.13 -4.78
C LYS A 56 4.94 11.31 -3.95
N ALA A 57 5.45 10.70 -2.87
CA ALA A 57 4.67 10.11 -1.79
C ALA A 57 5.43 10.30 -0.47
N GLU A 58 4.72 10.75 0.57
CA GLU A 58 5.28 11.13 1.85
C GLU A 58 4.38 10.63 2.98
N ILE A 59 4.99 10.35 4.13
CA ILE A 59 4.30 9.96 5.36
C ILE A 59 4.37 11.16 6.30
N TYR A 60 3.23 11.54 6.85
CA TYR A 60 3.09 12.71 7.71
C TYR A 60 2.74 12.28 9.12
N GLU A 61 3.53 12.65 10.11
CA GLU A 61 3.18 12.37 11.51
C GLU A 61 1.91 13.14 11.92
N THR A 62 1.11 12.51 12.77
CA THR A 62 -0.05 13.14 13.42
C THR A 62 -0.07 12.78 14.91
N ASP A 63 -0.95 13.41 15.69
CA ASP A 63 -1.18 13.05 17.10
C ASP A 63 -1.62 11.59 17.28
N GLY A 64 -2.15 10.96 16.23
CA GLY A 64 -2.61 9.59 16.19
C GLY A 64 -1.68 8.71 15.37
N ASN A 65 -2.18 8.17 14.26
CA ASN A 65 -1.40 7.39 13.29
C ASN A 65 -0.91 8.30 12.16
N PRO A 66 0.28 8.02 11.60
CA PRO A 66 0.75 8.75 10.43
C PRO A 66 -0.21 8.63 9.24
#